data_AF-A0A2E5VJY6-F1
#
_entry.id   AF-A0A2E5VJY6-F1
#
_cell.length_a   1.000
_cell.length_b   1.000
_cell.length_c   1.000
_cell.angle_alpha   90.00
_cell.angle_beta   90.00
_cell.angle_gamma   90.00
#
_symmetry.space_group_name_H-M   'P 1'
#
loop_
_entity.id
_entity.type
_entity.pdbx_description
1 polymer ?
#
loop_
_entity_poly.entity_id
_entity_poly.type
_entity_poly.pdbx_seq_one_letter_code
_entity_poly.pdbx_strand_id
1 'polypeptide(L)'
;MDVVSAYVDQRPESDLSGNKADLHGFTIYPTIAEALRRGSDKLAVDAVLLIGEHGDYPDNEKGQKLYPRYEFFEQIVDVFRKDGRALPVFNDKHLSYSFTKAKRMVEASRELKFPFLAGSSLPVTFRIPPVELPLNCQIEDALMVGIGGSDAMDFHALEAMQCMVERRRGGETGVKAVQLIEGDQVWQAGRDGRWSRRLLEGALARSDSRSGIGLTDGRPQDLAHSGELEELVENPAAYFIEYNDGFRATLLMLNGAVQDFTFAARVRGLSKVQSVQFLLPPQPNVTYSACLMSKVEEMIVTGQAPFPVERTLLVSGMLERCLESRIGGHRRLVTPELNVSYRAPRGSQFCGALA
;
A
#
# COMPACT_ATOMS: atom_id res chain seq x y z
N MET A 1 3.04 -14.75 20.01
CA MET A 1 2.16 -15.40 19.03
C MET A 1 2.96 -16.43 18.29
N ASP A 2 2.36 -17.58 18.01
CA ASP A 2 3.04 -18.70 17.35
C ASP A 2 2.35 -19.04 16.03
N VAL A 3 3.14 -19.41 15.02
CA VAL A 3 2.61 -20.08 13.82
C VAL A 3 2.42 -21.54 14.19
N VAL A 4 1.17 -22.04 14.10
CA VAL A 4 0.84 -23.43 14.50
C VAL A 4 0.56 -24.35 13.31
N SER A 5 0.32 -23.77 12.14
CA SER A 5 0.01 -24.48 10.89
C SER A 5 0.19 -23.55 9.69
N ALA A 6 0.51 -24.13 8.53
CA ALA A 6 0.59 -23.40 7.27
C ALA A 6 -0.01 -24.19 6.11
N TYR A 7 -0.43 -23.47 5.07
CA TYR A 7 -0.62 -24.00 3.73
C TYR A 7 0.31 -23.23 2.79
N VAL A 8 0.95 -23.94 1.85
CA VAL A 8 1.92 -23.37 0.91
C VAL A 8 1.58 -23.92 -0.48
N ASP A 9 1.10 -23.05 -1.36
CA ASP A 9 0.61 -23.43 -2.70
C ASP A 9 1.74 -23.90 -3.62
N GLN A 10 2.84 -23.16 -3.66
CA GLN A 10 3.99 -23.45 -4.52
C GLN A 10 5.25 -23.65 -3.69
N ARG A 11 6.00 -24.72 -3.97
CA ARG A 11 7.25 -25.06 -3.28
C ARG A 11 8.39 -25.28 -4.29
N PRO A 12 9.01 -24.21 -4.81
CA PRO A 12 10.20 -24.33 -5.65
C PRO A 12 11.39 -24.87 -4.84
N GLU A 13 12.51 -25.17 -5.51
CA GLU A 13 13.72 -25.71 -4.87
C GLU A 13 14.26 -24.80 -3.74
N SER A 14 14.09 -23.48 -3.87
CA SER A 14 14.52 -22.49 -2.87
C SER A 14 13.50 -22.25 -1.75
N ASP A 15 12.40 -23.01 -1.70
CA ASP A 15 11.38 -22.87 -0.67
C ASP A 15 11.96 -23.09 0.75
N LEU A 16 11.62 -22.18 1.65
CA LEU A 16 12.07 -22.22 3.04
C LEU A 16 11.01 -22.82 3.98
N SER A 17 9.79 -23.09 3.49
CA SER A 17 8.66 -23.44 4.34
C SER A 17 8.90 -24.69 5.19
N GLY A 18 9.45 -25.76 4.59
CA GLY A 18 9.78 -27.01 5.31
C GLY A 18 10.81 -26.80 6.42
N ASN A 19 11.92 -26.14 6.10
CA ASN A 19 12.95 -25.83 7.10
C ASN A 19 12.41 -24.95 8.25
N LYS A 20 11.53 -23.99 7.94
CA LYS A 20 10.89 -23.14 8.96
C LYS A 20 9.88 -23.92 9.80
N ALA A 21 9.13 -24.85 9.19
CA ALA A 21 8.20 -25.74 9.89
C ALA A 21 8.93 -26.61 10.91
N ASP A 22 10.05 -27.22 10.52
CA ASP A 22 10.87 -28.05 11.42
C ASP A 22 11.51 -27.22 12.54
N LEU A 23 12.03 -26.04 12.22
CA LEU A 23 12.69 -25.16 13.19
C LEU A 23 11.73 -24.60 14.24
N HIS A 24 10.49 -24.29 13.86
CA HIS A 24 9.51 -23.61 14.72
C HIS A 24 8.36 -24.52 15.19
N GLY A 25 8.33 -25.78 14.76
CA GLY A 25 7.39 -26.79 15.25
C GLY A 25 5.95 -26.66 14.75
N PHE A 26 5.74 -26.19 13.51
CA PHE A 26 4.41 -26.12 12.89
C PHE A 26 4.23 -27.11 11.74
N THR A 27 3.00 -27.47 11.42
CA THR A 27 2.69 -28.44 10.35
C THR A 27 2.24 -27.74 9.08
N ILE A 28 2.76 -28.17 7.93
CA ILE A 28 2.27 -27.72 6.62
C ILE A 28 1.23 -28.70 6.11
N TYR A 29 0.01 -28.23 5.92
CA TYR A 29 -1.13 -29.03 5.45
C TYR A 29 -1.33 -28.89 3.94
N PRO A 30 -1.97 -29.89 3.28
CA PRO A 30 -2.18 -29.86 1.84
C PRO A 30 -3.30 -28.91 1.40
N THR A 31 -4.21 -28.51 2.31
CA THR A 31 -5.27 -27.55 2.02
C THR A 31 -5.38 -26.46 3.07
N ILE A 32 -5.94 -25.31 2.67
CA ILE A 32 -6.28 -24.20 3.58
C ILE A 32 -7.23 -24.67 4.68
N ALA A 33 -8.22 -25.48 4.33
CA ALA A 33 -9.19 -26.01 5.31
C ALA A 33 -8.52 -26.88 6.37
N GLU A 34 -7.60 -27.76 5.98
CA GLU A 34 -6.86 -28.59 6.93
C GLU A 34 -5.89 -27.77 7.78
N ALA A 35 -5.25 -26.73 7.21
CA ALA A 35 -4.42 -25.82 7.99
C ALA A 35 -5.23 -25.12 9.08
N LEU A 36 -6.40 -24.57 8.74
CA LEU A 36 -7.28 -23.88 9.69
C LEU A 36 -7.84 -24.81 10.79
N ARG A 37 -8.05 -26.09 10.47
CA ARG A 37 -8.58 -27.10 11.41
C ARG A 37 -7.51 -27.95 12.08
N ARG A 38 -6.24 -27.79 11.69
CA ARG A 38 -5.08 -28.58 12.12
C ARG A 38 -5.33 -30.10 12.08
N GLY A 39 -6.00 -30.56 11.03
CA GLY A 39 -6.36 -31.98 10.84
C GLY A 39 -7.58 -32.47 11.66
N SER A 40 -8.26 -31.60 12.40
CA SER A 40 -9.54 -31.89 13.07
C SER A 40 -10.76 -31.53 12.21
N ASP A 41 -11.96 -31.71 12.76
CA ASP A 41 -13.24 -31.37 12.12
C ASP A 41 -13.68 -29.91 12.35
N LYS A 42 -12.94 -29.14 13.15
CA LYS A 42 -13.30 -27.76 13.54
C LYS A 42 -12.11 -26.82 13.51
N LEU A 43 -12.37 -25.51 13.36
CA LEU A 43 -11.38 -24.45 13.51
C LEU A 43 -10.54 -24.63 14.78
N ALA A 44 -9.22 -24.67 14.61
CA ALA A 44 -8.24 -24.98 15.65
C ALA A 44 -7.09 -23.94 15.72
N VAL A 45 -7.34 -22.74 15.21
CA VAL A 45 -6.43 -21.58 15.21
C VAL A 45 -7.17 -20.33 15.71
N ASP A 46 -6.42 -19.30 16.10
CA ASP A 46 -6.97 -18.05 16.64
C ASP A 46 -7.03 -16.91 15.63
N ALA A 47 -6.22 -16.96 14.57
CA ALA A 47 -6.15 -15.94 13.52
C ALA A 47 -5.56 -16.52 12.22
N VAL A 48 -5.68 -15.77 11.13
CA VAL A 48 -5.16 -16.17 9.81
C VAL A 48 -4.26 -15.08 9.23
N LEU A 49 -3.08 -15.48 8.75
CA LEU A 49 -2.20 -14.67 7.92
C LEU A 49 -2.30 -15.13 6.47
N LEU A 50 -2.92 -14.33 5.62
CA LEU A 50 -3.03 -14.57 4.19
C LEU A 50 -1.92 -13.78 3.48
N ILE A 51 -0.87 -14.49 3.09
CA ILE A 51 0.27 -13.93 2.36
C ILE A 51 0.25 -14.49 0.94
N GLY A 52 -0.15 -13.65 -0.01
CA GLY A 52 -0.11 -13.96 -1.44
C GLY A 52 0.96 -13.13 -2.13
N GLU A 53 2.23 -13.45 -1.89
CA GLU A 53 3.38 -12.77 -2.48
C GLU A 53 4.31 -13.80 -3.09
N HIS A 54 4.97 -13.43 -4.20
CA HIS A 54 5.86 -14.32 -4.95
C HIS A 54 5.13 -15.54 -5.53
N GLY A 55 5.88 -16.42 -6.19
CA GLY A 55 5.32 -17.55 -6.93
C GLY A 55 5.05 -17.24 -8.40
N ASP A 56 4.82 -18.30 -9.16
CA ASP A 56 4.54 -18.26 -10.59
C ASP A 56 3.02 -18.32 -10.82
N TYR A 57 2.46 -17.16 -11.16
CA TYR A 57 1.05 -16.97 -11.47
C TYR A 57 0.96 -16.22 -12.82
N PRO A 58 -0.12 -16.37 -13.59
CA PRO A 58 -0.25 -15.63 -14.83
C PRO A 58 -0.29 -14.11 -14.59
N ASP A 59 0.12 -13.34 -15.60
CA ASP A 59 -0.08 -11.90 -15.67
C ASP A 59 -1.30 -11.60 -16.54
N ASN A 60 -2.02 -10.51 -16.24
CA ASN A 60 -3.10 -10.01 -17.10
C ASN A 60 -2.62 -8.93 -18.07
N GLU A 61 -3.50 -8.46 -18.97
CA GLU A 61 -3.21 -7.39 -19.93
C GLU A 61 -2.82 -6.04 -19.28
N LYS A 62 -3.18 -5.85 -18.00
CA LYS A 62 -2.83 -4.66 -17.21
C LYS A 62 -1.41 -4.76 -16.64
N GLY A 63 -0.73 -5.89 -16.82
CA GLY A 63 0.60 -6.17 -16.25
C GLY A 63 0.55 -6.54 -14.76
N GLN A 64 -0.62 -6.95 -14.26
CA GLN A 64 -0.78 -7.37 -12.87
C GLN A 64 -0.56 -8.87 -12.76
N LYS A 65 0.20 -9.28 -11.75
CA LYS A 65 0.36 -10.69 -11.39
C LYS A 65 -0.92 -11.16 -10.70
N LEU A 66 -1.54 -12.23 -11.20
CA LEU A 66 -2.82 -12.75 -10.71
C LEU A 66 -2.67 -13.58 -9.43
N TYR A 67 -2.11 -12.97 -8.38
CA TYR A 67 -1.96 -13.60 -7.08
C TYR A 67 -3.33 -14.04 -6.51
N PRO A 68 -3.47 -15.28 -6.01
CA PRO A 68 -4.75 -15.89 -5.65
C PRO A 68 -5.27 -15.45 -4.27
N ARG A 69 -5.04 -14.18 -3.88
CA ARG A 69 -5.42 -13.67 -2.56
C ARG A 69 -6.92 -13.80 -2.31
N TYR A 70 -7.74 -13.50 -3.31
CA TYR A 70 -9.20 -13.65 -3.22
C TYR A 70 -9.61 -15.12 -3.12
N GLU A 71 -9.02 -15.98 -3.96
CA GLU A 71 -9.33 -17.41 -4.01
C GLU A 71 -8.97 -18.11 -2.69
N PHE A 72 -7.84 -17.73 -2.07
CA PHE A 72 -7.46 -18.23 -0.75
C PHE A 72 -8.37 -17.67 0.34
N PHE A 73 -8.75 -16.39 0.26
CA PHE A 73 -9.68 -15.76 1.19
C PHE A 73 -11.06 -16.42 1.16
N GLU A 74 -11.61 -16.72 -0.02
CA GLU A 74 -12.91 -17.41 -0.14
C GLU A 74 -12.85 -18.80 0.51
N GLN A 75 -11.75 -19.54 0.37
CA GLN A 75 -11.57 -20.82 1.07
C GLN A 75 -11.55 -20.68 2.60
N ILE A 76 -10.93 -19.61 3.11
CA ILE A 76 -10.95 -19.29 4.56
C ILE A 76 -12.39 -18.98 5.02
N VAL A 77 -13.08 -18.11 4.29
CA VAL A 77 -14.47 -17.71 4.56
C VAL A 77 -15.42 -18.89 4.49
N ASP A 78 -15.22 -19.83 3.57
CA ASP A 78 -16.02 -21.05 3.46
C ASP A 78 -15.87 -21.94 4.69
N VAL A 79 -14.67 -22.02 5.27
CA VAL A 79 -14.46 -22.71 6.55
C VAL A 79 -15.16 -21.98 7.69
N PHE A 80 -15.07 -20.64 7.72
CA PHE A 80 -15.76 -19.85 8.75
C PHE A 80 -17.28 -20.05 8.72
N ARG A 81 -17.87 -20.08 7.53
CA ARG A 81 -19.31 -20.35 7.34
C ARG A 81 -19.69 -21.76 7.77
N LYS A 82 -18.90 -22.77 7.38
CA LYS A 82 -19.17 -24.18 7.72
C LYS A 82 -19.05 -24.46 9.22
N ASP A 83 -18.09 -23.82 9.88
CA ASP A 83 -17.81 -24.05 11.31
C ASP A 83 -18.62 -23.10 12.21
N GLY A 84 -19.34 -22.13 11.63
CA GLY A 84 -20.15 -21.16 12.36
C GLY A 84 -19.34 -20.20 13.23
N ARG A 85 -18.05 -20.03 12.93
CA ARG A 85 -17.10 -19.21 13.68
C ARG A 85 -16.14 -18.52 12.72
N ALA A 86 -15.90 -17.23 12.91
CA ALA A 86 -14.93 -16.46 12.16
C ALA A 86 -13.79 -15.97 13.07
N LEU A 87 -12.62 -15.75 12.48
CA LEU A 87 -11.38 -15.37 13.17
C LEU A 87 -10.79 -14.10 12.54
N PRO A 88 -9.98 -13.31 13.27
CA PRO A 88 -9.20 -12.24 12.68
C PRO A 88 -8.38 -12.71 11.48
N VAL A 89 -8.40 -11.92 10.39
CA VAL A 89 -7.64 -12.19 9.17
C VAL A 89 -6.76 -10.99 8.86
N PHE A 90 -5.49 -11.25 8.55
CA PHE A 90 -4.62 -10.29 7.89
C PHE A 90 -4.39 -10.70 6.43
N ASN A 91 -4.51 -9.76 5.49
CA ASN A 91 -4.18 -9.93 4.08
C ASN A 91 -3.03 -9.00 3.68
N ASP A 92 -1.91 -9.56 3.26
CA ASP A 92 -0.74 -8.77 2.86
C ASP A 92 -0.96 -8.00 1.52
N LYS A 93 -0.60 -6.71 1.52
CA LYS A 93 -0.69 -5.74 0.41
C LYS A 93 -2.13 -5.49 -0.07
N HIS A 94 -2.31 -5.25 -1.38
CA HIS A 94 -3.63 -5.08 -1.98
C HIS A 94 -4.49 -6.32 -1.73
N LEU A 95 -5.79 -6.12 -1.52
CA LEU A 95 -6.73 -7.22 -1.26
C LEU A 95 -6.80 -8.19 -2.44
N SER A 96 -6.94 -7.63 -3.65
CA SER A 96 -6.94 -8.37 -4.91
C SER A 96 -6.56 -7.42 -6.04
N TYR A 97 -6.06 -7.98 -7.13
CA TYR A 97 -5.84 -7.24 -8.38
C TYR A 97 -7.16 -6.71 -9.00
N SER A 98 -8.31 -7.23 -8.55
CA SER A 98 -9.65 -6.79 -8.96
C SER A 98 -10.42 -6.14 -7.82
N PHE A 99 -10.91 -4.92 -8.04
CA PHE A 99 -11.75 -4.18 -7.09
C PHE A 99 -13.02 -4.94 -6.72
N THR A 100 -13.65 -5.62 -7.69
CA THR A 100 -14.84 -6.44 -7.42
C THR A 100 -14.53 -7.56 -6.43
N LYS A 101 -13.40 -8.25 -6.60
CA LYS A 101 -12.93 -9.28 -5.67
C LYS A 101 -12.59 -8.68 -4.30
N ALA A 102 -11.80 -7.61 -4.29
CA ALA A 102 -11.42 -6.89 -3.06
C ALA A 102 -12.65 -6.42 -2.26
N LYS A 103 -13.67 -5.89 -2.94
CA LYS A 103 -14.92 -5.45 -2.34
C LYS A 103 -15.68 -6.61 -1.69
N ARG A 104 -15.78 -7.76 -2.37
CA ARG A 104 -16.37 -8.98 -1.80
C ARG A 104 -15.64 -9.45 -0.54
N MET A 105 -14.32 -9.33 -0.49
CA MET A 105 -13.54 -9.69 0.71
C MET A 105 -13.93 -8.82 1.92
N VAL A 106 -14.05 -7.50 1.73
CA VAL A 106 -14.48 -6.57 2.79
C VAL A 106 -15.95 -6.76 3.15
N GLU A 107 -16.81 -7.08 2.18
CA GLU A 107 -18.22 -7.39 2.44
C GLU A 107 -18.36 -8.67 3.27
N ALA A 108 -17.61 -9.73 2.95
CA ALA A 108 -17.59 -10.97 3.71
C ALA A 108 -17.09 -10.78 5.15
N SER A 109 -16.10 -9.92 5.38
CA SER A 109 -15.63 -9.63 6.75
C SER A 109 -16.69 -8.92 7.59
N ARG A 110 -17.50 -8.05 6.97
CA ARG A 110 -18.64 -7.39 7.63
C ARG A 110 -19.80 -8.35 7.86
N GLU A 111 -20.12 -9.21 6.90
CA GLU A 111 -21.15 -10.24 6.98
C GLU A 111 -20.87 -11.19 8.16
N LEU A 112 -19.64 -11.71 8.22
CA LEU A 112 -19.20 -12.68 9.22
C LEU A 112 -18.63 -12.05 10.51
N LYS A 113 -18.55 -10.71 10.55
CA LYS A 113 -18.15 -9.91 11.71
C LYS A 113 -16.78 -10.27 12.28
N PHE A 114 -15.79 -10.51 11.43
CA PHE A 114 -14.41 -10.72 11.89
C PHE A 114 -13.53 -9.49 11.66
N PRO A 115 -12.53 -9.26 12.52
CA PRO A 115 -11.53 -8.22 12.30
C PRO A 115 -10.73 -8.51 11.03
N PHE A 116 -10.69 -7.55 10.12
CA PHE A 116 -9.96 -7.70 8.86
C PHE A 116 -8.98 -6.55 8.70
N LEU A 117 -7.69 -6.89 8.65
CA LEU A 117 -6.60 -5.94 8.39
C LEU A 117 -5.96 -6.30 7.06
N ALA A 118 -5.61 -5.30 6.27
CA ALA A 118 -4.88 -5.51 5.03
C ALA A 118 -3.93 -4.33 4.77
N GLY A 119 -3.04 -4.51 3.80
CA GLY A 119 -2.13 -3.46 3.36
C GLY A 119 -0.67 -3.81 3.51
N SER A 120 0.17 -2.83 3.23
CA SER A 120 1.62 -2.97 3.20
C SER A 120 2.36 -2.29 4.35
N SER A 121 3.68 -2.44 4.35
CA SER A 121 4.55 -1.90 5.39
C SER A 121 4.74 -0.38 5.32
N LEU A 122 4.63 0.28 4.15
CA LEU A 122 4.92 1.72 4.05
C LEU A 122 4.04 2.60 4.95
N PRO A 123 2.70 2.42 5.03
CA PRO A 123 1.87 3.20 5.95
C PRO A 123 2.28 3.11 7.43
N VAL A 124 2.94 2.02 7.81
CA VAL A 124 3.27 1.67 9.20
C VAL A 124 4.78 1.66 9.48
N THR A 125 5.63 1.90 8.48
CA THR A 125 7.09 1.99 8.67
C THR A 125 7.49 3.31 9.33
N PHE A 126 8.76 3.47 9.66
CA PHE A 126 9.30 4.70 10.23
C PHE A 126 9.10 5.92 9.32
N ARG A 127 8.88 7.08 9.93
CA ARG A 127 8.74 8.36 9.25
C ARG A 127 9.88 9.30 9.63
N ILE A 128 10.54 9.89 8.64
CA ILE A 128 11.64 10.84 8.86
C ILE A 128 11.35 12.18 8.15
N PRO A 129 11.14 13.29 8.89
CA PRO A 129 10.84 13.33 10.32
C PRO A 129 9.50 12.64 10.62
N PRO A 130 9.15 12.37 11.91
CA PRO A 130 7.90 11.68 12.28
C PRO A 130 6.67 12.59 12.10
N VAL A 131 6.38 12.96 10.85
CA VAL A 131 5.29 13.86 10.49
C VAL A 131 3.95 13.16 10.72
N GLU A 132 3.11 13.82 11.50
CA GLU A 132 1.70 13.52 11.64
C GLU A 132 0.90 14.76 11.22
N LEU A 133 0.14 14.63 10.13
CA LEU A 133 -0.80 15.70 9.76
C LEU A 133 -1.90 15.76 10.83
N PRO A 134 -2.36 16.94 11.28
CA PRO A 134 -3.47 17.01 12.21
C PRO A 134 -4.73 16.35 11.64
N LEU A 135 -5.47 15.61 12.47
CA LEU A 135 -6.78 15.10 12.06
C LEU A 135 -7.71 16.25 11.67
N ASN A 136 -8.49 16.04 10.62
CA ASN A 136 -9.40 17.02 10.05
C ASN A 136 -8.71 18.30 9.56
N CYS A 137 -7.41 18.25 9.24
CA CYS A 137 -6.73 19.39 8.61
C CYS A 137 -7.25 19.63 7.18
N GLN A 138 -7.10 20.86 6.69
CA GLN A 138 -7.41 21.17 5.30
C GLN A 138 -6.13 21.02 4.46
N ILE A 139 -6.02 19.88 3.77
CA ILE A 139 -4.96 19.63 2.80
C ILE A 139 -5.37 20.28 1.48
N GLU A 140 -4.49 21.10 0.91
CA GLU A 140 -4.77 21.85 -0.31
C GLU A 140 -4.23 21.14 -1.56
N ASP A 141 -3.08 20.46 -1.41
CA ASP A 141 -2.43 19.68 -2.46
C ASP A 141 -1.47 18.67 -1.81
N ALA A 142 -1.25 17.52 -2.46
CA ALA A 142 -0.35 16.48 -1.98
C ALA A 142 0.36 15.76 -3.13
N LEU A 143 1.62 15.41 -2.90
CA LEU A 143 2.47 14.72 -3.84
C LEU A 143 3.25 13.62 -3.13
N MET A 144 3.23 12.42 -3.71
CA MET A 144 4.06 11.28 -3.34
C MET A 144 5.10 11.04 -4.43
N VAL A 145 6.34 10.73 -4.04
CA VAL A 145 7.37 10.18 -4.92
C VAL A 145 7.59 8.72 -4.51
N GLY A 146 7.55 7.82 -5.49
CA GLY A 146 7.84 6.40 -5.33
C GLY A 146 8.76 5.87 -6.42
N ILE A 147 9.16 4.61 -6.26
CA ILE A 147 10.07 3.89 -7.15
C ILE A 147 9.67 2.42 -7.26
N GLY A 148 10.14 1.77 -8.31
CA GLY A 148 10.02 0.35 -8.58
C GLY A 148 9.08 0.00 -9.73
N GLY A 149 8.78 -1.29 -9.85
CA GLY A 149 7.95 -1.85 -10.92
C GLY A 149 6.47 -1.54 -10.75
N SER A 150 5.76 -1.47 -11.88
CA SER A 150 4.34 -1.17 -11.89
C SER A 150 3.50 -2.27 -11.19
N ASP A 151 2.27 -1.91 -10.79
CA ASP A 151 1.33 -2.69 -9.97
C ASP A 151 1.81 -2.84 -8.51
N ALA A 152 2.88 -3.60 -8.26
CA ALA A 152 3.31 -3.90 -6.90
C ALA A 152 3.81 -2.66 -6.14
N MET A 153 4.74 -1.90 -6.72
CA MET A 153 5.33 -0.74 -6.03
C MET A 153 4.45 0.50 -6.12
N ASP A 154 3.64 0.60 -7.18
CA ASP A 154 2.59 1.61 -7.29
C ASP A 154 1.59 1.49 -6.12
N PHE A 155 1.17 0.25 -5.80
CA PHE A 155 0.29 0.00 -4.65
C PHE A 155 0.88 0.53 -3.36
N HIS A 156 2.14 0.18 -3.08
CA HIS A 156 2.86 0.62 -1.89
C HIS A 156 2.87 2.16 -1.78
N ALA A 157 3.25 2.84 -2.86
CA ALA A 157 3.34 4.30 -2.88
C ALA A 157 1.96 4.97 -2.76
N LEU A 158 0.94 4.46 -3.45
CA LEU A 158 -0.44 4.94 -3.32
C LEU A 158 -0.99 4.75 -1.91
N GLU A 159 -0.69 3.63 -1.25
CA GLU A 159 -1.14 3.37 0.12
C GLU A 159 -0.46 4.28 1.15
N ALA A 160 0.85 4.52 0.97
CA ALA A 160 1.61 5.48 1.76
C ALA A 160 1.05 6.90 1.62
N MET A 161 0.75 7.33 0.39
CA MET A 161 0.08 8.60 0.13
C MET A 161 -1.30 8.66 0.79
N GLN A 162 -2.10 7.61 0.61
CA GLN A 162 -3.46 7.53 1.12
C GLN A 162 -3.52 7.64 2.65
N CYS A 163 -2.59 7.00 3.38
CA CYS A 163 -2.55 7.06 4.84
C CYS A 163 -2.24 8.47 5.38
N MET A 164 -1.66 9.35 4.56
CA MET A 164 -1.44 10.76 4.90
C MET A 164 -2.68 11.60 4.60
N VAL A 165 -3.26 11.43 3.40
CA VAL A 165 -4.35 12.31 2.93
C VAL A 165 -5.73 11.94 3.47
N GLU A 166 -5.92 10.73 4.00
CA GLU A 166 -7.18 10.33 4.68
C GLU A 166 -7.47 11.14 5.96
N ARG A 167 -6.46 11.85 6.49
CA ARG A 167 -6.57 12.69 7.70
C ARG A 167 -7.19 14.05 7.40
N ARG A 168 -7.50 14.35 6.14
CA ARG A 168 -8.13 15.60 5.71
C ARG A 168 -9.52 15.78 6.32
N ARG A 169 -9.97 17.03 6.36
CA ARG A 169 -11.29 17.43 6.87
C ARG A 169 -12.39 16.61 6.18
N GLY A 170 -13.16 15.89 6.99
CA GLY A 170 -14.26 15.05 6.49
C GLY A 170 -13.92 13.56 6.37
N GLY A 171 -12.63 13.19 6.47
CA GLY A 171 -12.18 11.81 6.27
C GLY A 171 -12.11 11.44 4.78
N GLU A 172 -12.01 10.15 4.50
CA GLU A 172 -12.06 9.64 3.13
C GLU A 172 -13.53 9.57 2.65
N THR A 173 -13.76 10.04 1.43
CA THR A 173 -15.10 10.17 0.81
C THR A 173 -15.23 9.41 -0.51
N GLY A 174 -14.15 8.76 -0.96
CA GLY A 174 -14.06 8.06 -2.22
C GLY A 174 -13.36 8.88 -3.30
N VAL A 175 -13.08 8.20 -4.41
CA VAL A 175 -12.35 8.73 -5.56
C VAL A 175 -13.34 8.96 -6.71
N LYS A 176 -13.32 10.18 -7.26
CA LYS A 176 -14.19 10.62 -8.35
C LYS A 176 -13.65 10.18 -9.70
N ALA A 177 -12.34 10.30 -9.88
CA ALA A 177 -11.67 9.95 -11.11
C ALA A 177 -10.18 9.72 -10.90
N VAL A 178 -9.59 8.97 -11.83
CA VAL A 178 -8.15 8.74 -11.89
C VAL A 178 -7.61 8.93 -13.32
N GLN A 179 -6.31 9.18 -13.43
CA GLN A 179 -5.59 9.12 -14.70
C GLN A 179 -4.14 8.71 -14.48
N LEU A 180 -3.63 7.80 -15.30
CA LEU A 180 -2.22 7.44 -15.35
C LEU A 180 -1.62 7.94 -16.68
N ILE A 181 -0.58 8.76 -16.61
CA ILE A 181 0.22 9.19 -17.76
C ILE A 181 1.69 8.77 -17.58
N GLU A 182 2.42 8.59 -18.68
CA GLU A 182 3.82 8.16 -18.68
C GLU A 182 4.66 9.05 -19.61
N GLY A 183 5.99 8.97 -19.46
CA GLY A 183 6.96 9.65 -20.34
C GLY A 183 6.88 11.17 -20.27
N ASP A 184 7.21 11.83 -21.40
CA ASP A 184 7.27 13.30 -21.52
C ASP A 184 5.99 14.03 -21.09
N GLN A 185 4.83 13.37 -21.18
CA GLN A 185 3.57 13.95 -20.73
C GLN A 185 3.57 14.24 -19.23
N VAL A 186 4.31 13.47 -18.42
CA VAL A 186 4.46 13.73 -16.98
C VAL A 186 5.13 15.08 -16.74
N TRP A 187 6.20 15.37 -17.47
CA TRP A 187 6.94 16.63 -17.36
C TRP A 187 6.13 17.79 -17.90
N GLN A 188 5.42 17.59 -19.01
CA GLN A 188 4.50 18.59 -19.54
C GLN A 188 3.39 18.92 -18.53
N ALA A 189 2.79 17.89 -17.90
CA ALA A 189 1.79 18.08 -16.86
C ALA A 189 2.33 18.89 -15.67
N GLY A 190 3.61 18.74 -15.32
CA GLY A 190 4.27 19.57 -14.31
C GLY A 190 4.43 21.02 -14.72
N ARG A 191 4.80 21.28 -15.98
CA ARG A 191 4.87 22.64 -16.55
C ARG A 191 3.49 23.30 -16.60
N ASP A 192 2.45 22.53 -16.89
CA ASP A 192 1.06 22.98 -16.93
C ASP A 192 0.44 23.12 -15.52
N GLY A 193 1.20 22.84 -14.45
CA GLY A 193 0.75 22.99 -13.07
C GLY A 193 -0.26 21.93 -12.61
N ARG A 194 -0.36 20.79 -13.30
CA ARG A 194 -1.22 19.67 -12.87
C ARG A 194 -0.72 18.99 -11.61
N TRP A 195 0.59 19.06 -11.35
CA TRP A 195 1.22 18.69 -10.09
C TRP A 195 2.21 19.79 -9.67
N SER A 196 2.45 19.92 -8.37
CA SER A 196 3.23 21.03 -7.82
C SER A 196 4.73 20.74 -7.77
N ARG A 197 5.52 21.49 -8.55
CA ARG A 197 6.99 21.47 -8.47
C ARG A 197 7.50 21.78 -7.07
N ARG A 198 6.82 22.66 -6.33
CA ARG A 198 7.16 22.98 -4.94
C ARG A 198 6.94 21.81 -3.98
N LEU A 199 5.93 20.97 -4.22
CA LEU A 199 5.74 19.76 -3.42
C LEU A 199 6.76 18.69 -3.80
N LEU A 200 7.10 18.56 -5.09
CA LEU A 200 8.19 17.69 -5.54
C LEU A 200 9.51 18.04 -4.86
N GLU A 201 9.88 19.33 -4.80
CA GLU A 201 11.06 19.80 -4.06
C GLU A 201 10.99 19.40 -2.58
N GLY A 202 9.83 19.57 -1.94
CA GLY A 202 9.62 19.18 -0.55
C GLY A 202 9.78 17.67 -0.29
N ALA A 203 9.35 16.83 -1.24
CA ALA A 203 9.49 15.39 -1.20
C ALA A 203 10.96 14.97 -1.43
N LEU A 204 11.60 15.46 -2.50
CA LEU A 204 13.00 15.19 -2.81
C LEU A 204 13.96 15.67 -1.69
N ALA A 205 13.62 16.75 -0.98
CA ALA A 205 14.38 17.21 0.17
C ALA A 205 14.41 16.22 1.36
N ARG A 206 13.53 15.21 1.36
CA ARG A 206 13.50 14.12 2.35
C ARG A 206 14.18 12.84 1.85
N SER A 207 14.52 12.77 0.58
CA SER A 207 15.21 11.61 0.02
C SER A 207 16.69 11.61 0.42
N ASP A 208 17.14 10.47 0.98
CA ASP A 208 18.53 10.19 1.30
C ASP A 208 19.21 9.31 0.24
N SER A 209 18.48 8.94 -0.82
CA SER A 209 18.94 8.07 -1.91
C SER A 209 18.95 8.74 -3.29
N ARG A 210 19.06 10.08 -3.33
CA ARG A 210 19.11 10.86 -4.57
C ARG A 210 20.29 10.44 -5.45
N SER A 211 19.99 10.10 -6.70
CA SER A 211 20.96 9.83 -7.77
C SER A 211 21.43 11.13 -8.44
N GLY A 212 22.43 11.01 -9.32
CA GLY A 212 22.91 12.11 -10.15
C GLY A 212 24.35 12.49 -9.86
N ILE A 213 24.76 13.69 -10.27
CA ILE A 213 26.14 14.18 -10.16
C ILE A 213 26.62 14.27 -8.71
N GLY A 214 25.70 14.42 -7.75
CA GLY A 214 26.05 14.46 -6.34
C GLY A 214 26.72 13.17 -5.85
N LEU A 215 26.43 12.02 -6.51
CA LEU A 215 27.10 10.75 -6.22
C LEU A 215 28.52 10.67 -6.79
N THR A 216 28.81 11.40 -7.87
CA THR A 216 30.12 11.35 -8.55
C THR A 216 31.09 12.39 -8.03
N ASP A 217 30.63 13.61 -7.71
CA ASP A 217 31.50 14.73 -7.35
C ASP A 217 31.27 15.29 -5.92
N GLY A 218 30.28 14.77 -5.20
CA GLY A 218 30.01 15.11 -3.80
C GLY A 218 29.35 16.48 -3.57
N ARG A 219 28.93 17.20 -4.62
CA ARG A 219 28.27 18.51 -4.46
C ARG A 219 26.77 18.37 -4.18
N PRO A 220 26.18 19.32 -3.44
CA PRO A 220 24.72 19.41 -3.32
C PRO A 220 24.07 19.56 -4.70
N GLN A 221 22.99 18.82 -4.92
CA GLN A 221 22.25 18.81 -6.18
C GLN A 221 20.79 19.21 -5.93
N ASP A 222 20.32 20.22 -6.64
CA ASP A 222 18.90 20.59 -6.68
C ASP A 222 18.21 19.88 -7.85
N LEU A 223 17.88 18.61 -7.63
CA LEU A 223 17.19 17.78 -8.63
C LEU A 223 15.87 18.41 -9.12
N ALA A 224 15.18 19.20 -8.29
CA ALA A 224 13.89 19.75 -8.70
C ALA A 224 14.01 20.82 -9.79
N HIS A 225 15.17 21.47 -9.94
CA HIS A 225 15.36 22.63 -10.81
C HIS A 225 16.58 22.55 -11.74
N SER A 226 17.47 21.57 -11.58
CA SER A 226 18.68 21.46 -12.40
C SER A 226 18.44 20.94 -13.82
N GLY A 227 17.27 20.33 -14.08
CA GLY A 227 16.99 19.58 -15.32
C GLY A 227 17.54 18.16 -15.32
N GLU A 228 18.40 17.81 -14.36
CA GLU A 228 18.96 16.46 -14.25
C GLU A 228 17.91 15.43 -13.83
N LEU A 229 16.84 15.84 -13.14
CA LEU A 229 15.76 14.93 -12.79
C LEU A 229 15.10 14.34 -14.04
N GLU A 230 14.80 15.18 -15.03
CA GLU A 230 14.23 14.78 -16.30
C GLU A 230 15.19 13.87 -17.11
N GLU A 231 16.51 14.04 -16.97
CA GLU A 231 17.52 13.18 -17.60
C GLU A 231 17.69 11.83 -16.88
N LEU A 232 17.63 11.83 -15.55
CA LEU A 232 17.78 10.61 -14.72
C LEU A 232 16.58 9.67 -14.81
N VAL A 233 15.40 10.22 -15.08
CA VAL A 233 14.14 9.47 -15.09
C VAL A 233 13.68 9.30 -16.54
N GLU A 234 14.16 8.23 -17.19
CA GLU A 234 13.90 7.96 -18.61
C GLU A 234 12.40 7.77 -18.93
N ASN A 235 11.65 7.12 -18.03
CA ASN A 235 10.22 6.86 -18.21
C ASN A 235 9.45 7.12 -16.90
N PRO A 236 9.14 8.40 -16.57
CA PRO A 236 8.35 8.72 -15.39
C PRO A 236 6.91 8.24 -15.57
N ALA A 237 6.22 7.97 -14.46
CA ALA A 237 4.78 7.80 -14.44
C ALA A 237 4.13 8.75 -13.43
N ALA A 238 2.95 9.28 -13.76
CA ALA A 238 2.15 10.11 -12.87
C ALA A 238 0.73 9.56 -12.73
N TYR A 239 0.32 9.34 -11.48
CA TYR A 239 -1.00 8.92 -11.08
C TYR A 239 -1.74 10.13 -10.51
N PHE A 240 -2.71 10.65 -11.24
CA PHE A 240 -3.57 11.74 -10.78
C PHE A 240 -4.82 11.18 -10.14
N ILE A 241 -5.05 11.54 -8.88
CA ILE A 241 -6.22 11.12 -8.11
C ILE A 241 -7.08 12.35 -7.84
N GLU A 242 -8.35 12.30 -8.27
CA GLU A 242 -9.37 13.29 -7.94
C GLU A 242 -10.36 12.68 -6.94
N TYR A 243 -10.45 13.23 -5.75
CA TYR A 243 -11.35 12.76 -4.69
C TYR A 243 -12.75 13.38 -4.83
N ASN A 244 -13.75 12.71 -4.24
CA ASN A 244 -15.15 13.15 -4.28
C ASN A 244 -15.40 14.51 -3.62
N ASP A 245 -14.58 14.87 -2.64
CA ASP A 245 -14.59 16.18 -1.96
C ASP A 245 -13.88 17.31 -2.74
N GLY A 246 -13.36 17.00 -3.94
CA GLY A 246 -12.64 17.94 -4.79
C GLY A 246 -11.15 18.04 -4.49
N PHE A 247 -10.64 17.35 -3.48
CA PHE A 247 -9.20 17.25 -3.22
C PHE A 247 -8.49 16.51 -4.36
N ARG A 248 -7.22 16.85 -4.59
CA ARG A 248 -6.37 16.22 -5.60
C ARG A 248 -5.05 15.80 -4.98
N ALA A 249 -4.56 14.64 -5.39
CA ALA A 249 -3.23 14.15 -5.04
C ALA A 249 -2.54 13.56 -6.27
N THR A 250 -1.22 13.62 -6.28
CA THR A 250 -0.41 13.05 -7.36
C THR A 250 0.62 12.08 -6.78
N LEU A 251 0.73 10.89 -7.36
CA LEU A 251 1.91 10.03 -7.18
C LEU A 251 2.79 10.14 -8.43
N LEU A 252 4.08 10.40 -8.25
CA LEU A 252 5.12 10.35 -9.27
C LEU A 252 6.02 9.13 -9.02
N MET A 253 6.18 8.29 -10.03
CA MET A 253 7.17 7.21 -10.03
C MET A 253 8.42 7.71 -10.76
N LEU A 254 9.51 7.92 -10.01
CA LEU A 254 10.72 8.59 -10.47
C LEU A 254 11.92 7.65 -10.49
N ASN A 255 11.74 6.50 -11.15
CA ASN A 255 12.77 5.49 -11.32
C ASN A 255 14.06 6.08 -11.92
N GLY A 256 15.19 5.85 -11.26
CA GLY A 256 16.50 6.39 -11.66
C GLY A 256 16.98 7.58 -10.83
N ALA A 257 16.07 8.43 -10.35
CA ALA A 257 16.43 9.63 -9.58
C ALA A 257 16.49 9.44 -8.06
N VAL A 258 15.71 8.50 -7.51
CA VAL A 258 15.70 8.15 -6.08
C VAL A 258 15.58 6.63 -5.92
N GLN A 259 15.77 6.13 -4.72
CA GLN A 259 15.56 4.73 -4.31
C GLN A 259 14.68 4.60 -3.05
N ASP A 260 13.96 5.68 -2.70
CA ASP A 260 13.13 5.77 -1.49
C ASP A 260 11.72 6.35 -1.78
N PHE A 261 10.90 6.38 -0.74
CA PHE A 261 9.51 6.83 -0.77
C PHE A 261 9.35 8.11 0.04
N THR A 262 8.92 9.19 -0.60
CA THR A 262 8.78 10.49 0.06
C THR A 262 7.43 11.13 -0.27
N PHE A 263 6.93 11.94 0.67
CA PHE A 263 5.66 12.61 0.56
C PHE A 263 5.80 14.08 0.92
N ALA A 264 5.03 14.93 0.25
CA ALA A 264 4.88 16.33 0.57
C ALA A 264 3.42 16.78 0.45
N ALA A 265 2.97 17.65 1.35
CA ALA A 265 1.66 18.25 1.29
C ALA A 265 1.66 19.73 1.70
N ARG A 266 0.76 20.48 1.08
CA ARG A 266 0.38 21.81 1.52
C ARG A 266 -0.84 21.69 2.43
N VAL A 267 -0.70 22.15 3.67
CA VAL A 267 -1.78 22.14 4.65
C VAL A 267 -2.08 23.57 5.05
N ARG A 268 -3.36 23.96 4.95
CA ARG A 268 -3.80 25.31 5.31
C ARG A 268 -3.45 25.63 6.76
N GLY A 269 -2.89 26.82 6.97
CA GLY A 269 -2.47 27.29 8.29
C GLY A 269 -1.05 26.87 8.68
N LEU A 270 -0.41 25.97 7.92
CA LEU A 270 1.01 25.66 8.09
C LEU A 270 1.83 26.44 7.04
N SER A 271 2.80 27.23 7.50
CA SER A 271 3.61 28.08 6.62
C SER A 271 4.61 27.31 5.75
N LYS A 272 4.96 26.09 6.16
CA LYS A 272 5.91 25.21 5.45
C LYS A 272 5.17 24.02 4.83
N VAL A 273 5.69 23.57 3.68
CA VAL A 273 5.34 22.25 3.12
C VAL A 273 5.65 21.20 4.17
N GLN A 274 4.66 20.35 4.47
CA GLN A 274 4.86 19.19 5.31
C GLN A 274 5.46 18.10 4.45
N SER A 275 6.64 17.60 4.79
CA SER A 275 7.28 16.53 4.01
C SER A 275 7.95 15.50 4.89
N VAL A 276 7.94 14.26 4.42
CA VAL A 276 8.39 13.07 5.15
C VAL A 276 8.95 12.02 4.19
N GLN A 277 9.94 11.27 4.65
CA GLN A 277 10.37 10.01 4.07
C GLN A 277 9.68 8.86 4.81
N PHE A 278 9.15 7.89 4.07
CA PHE A 278 8.78 6.59 4.60
C PHE A 278 10.02 5.69 4.56
N LEU A 279 10.76 5.65 5.66
CA LEU A 279 12.03 4.94 5.71
C LEU A 279 11.77 3.43 5.72
N LEU A 280 12.35 2.73 4.74
CA LEU A 280 12.54 1.29 4.76
C LEU A 280 14.00 1.03 5.17
N PRO A 281 14.27 0.58 6.42
CA PRO A 281 15.64 0.38 6.84
C PRO A 281 16.39 -0.61 5.92
N PRO A 282 17.69 -0.37 5.66
CA PRO A 282 18.46 -1.20 4.74
C PRO A 282 18.68 -2.62 5.30
N GLN A 283 18.95 -3.56 4.40
CA GLN A 283 19.36 -4.92 4.75
C GLN A 283 20.60 -4.90 5.67
N PRO A 284 20.71 -5.82 6.65
CA PRO A 284 19.84 -6.97 6.90
C PRO A 284 18.59 -6.67 7.74
N ASN A 285 18.39 -5.42 8.18
CA ASN A 285 17.35 -5.07 9.15
C ASN A 285 16.03 -4.71 8.44
N VAL A 286 15.21 -5.72 8.10
CA VAL A 286 13.85 -5.51 7.52
C VAL A 286 12.80 -5.15 8.58
N THR A 287 13.13 -4.20 9.48
CA THR A 287 12.29 -3.84 10.64
C THR A 287 10.91 -3.29 10.23
N TYR A 288 10.76 -2.76 9.02
CA TYR A 288 9.46 -2.35 8.49
C TYR A 288 8.43 -3.49 8.47
N SER A 289 8.85 -4.73 8.24
CA SER A 289 7.98 -5.91 8.31
C SER A 289 7.59 -6.22 9.75
N ALA A 290 8.49 -6.01 10.72
CA ALA A 290 8.17 -6.15 12.14
C ALA A 290 7.16 -5.08 12.59
N CYS A 291 7.26 -3.85 12.10
CA CYS A 291 6.26 -2.80 12.37
C CYS A 291 4.88 -3.17 11.81
N LEU A 292 4.81 -3.79 10.63
CA LEU A 292 3.56 -4.32 10.09
C LEU A 292 3.01 -5.49 10.93
N MET A 293 3.85 -6.46 11.28
CA MET A 293 3.44 -7.59 12.12
C MET A 293 3.01 -7.17 13.52
N SER A 294 3.58 -6.10 14.09
CA SER A 294 3.10 -5.52 15.35
C SER A 294 1.64 -5.03 15.25
N LYS A 295 1.21 -4.52 14.09
CA LYS A 295 -0.19 -4.12 13.85
C LYS A 295 -1.12 -5.31 13.64
N VAL A 296 -0.61 -6.38 13.05
CA VAL A 296 -1.33 -7.65 12.97
C VAL A 296 -1.52 -8.25 14.36
N GLU A 297 -0.46 -8.27 15.17
CA GLU A 297 -0.52 -8.69 16.58
C GLU A 297 -1.51 -7.84 17.38
N GLU A 298 -1.48 -6.51 17.25
CA GLU A 298 -2.44 -5.60 17.87
C GLU A 298 -3.89 -6.01 17.54
N MET A 299 -4.19 -6.29 16.26
CA MET A 299 -5.52 -6.75 15.86
C MET A 299 -5.90 -8.09 16.48
N ILE A 300 -5.00 -9.07 16.50
CA ILE A 300 -5.29 -10.40 17.03
C ILE A 300 -5.54 -10.33 18.54
N VAL A 301 -4.71 -9.59 19.29
CA VAL A 301 -4.86 -9.45 20.75
C VAL A 301 -6.14 -8.69 21.11
N THR A 302 -6.44 -7.61 20.41
CA THR A 302 -7.57 -6.72 20.76
C THR A 302 -8.89 -7.13 20.11
N GLY A 303 -8.84 -7.97 19.08
CA GLY A 303 -9.98 -8.24 18.20
C GLY A 303 -10.41 -7.02 17.38
N GLN A 304 -9.54 -6.02 17.17
CA GLN A 304 -9.87 -4.79 16.44
C GLN A 304 -8.74 -4.39 15.49
N ALA A 305 -9.06 -4.15 14.21
CA ALA A 305 -8.07 -3.66 13.25
C ALA A 305 -7.63 -2.22 13.64
N PRO A 306 -6.31 -1.95 13.74
CA PRO A 306 -5.81 -0.63 14.18
C PRO A 306 -6.03 0.49 13.16
N PHE A 307 -6.37 0.14 11.92
CA PHE A 307 -6.75 1.07 10.86
C PHE A 307 -7.75 0.40 9.90
N PRO A 308 -8.57 1.20 9.19
CA PRO A 308 -9.66 0.68 8.37
C PRO A 308 -9.15 -0.07 7.13
N VAL A 309 -9.69 -1.28 6.89
CA VAL A 309 -9.43 -2.06 5.67
C VAL A 309 -9.94 -1.35 4.42
N GLU A 310 -10.89 -0.44 4.58
CA GLU A 310 -11.41 0.43 3.53
C GLU A 310 -10.33 1.27 2.86
N ARG A 311 -9.23 1.60 3.58
CA ARG A 311 -8.05 2.23 2.98
C ARG A 311 -7.49 1.37 1.87
N THR A 312 -7.16 0.12 2.18
CA THR A 312 -6.58 -0.84 1.24
C THR A 312 -7.57 -1.18 0.12
N LEU A 313 -8.87 -1.26 0.41
CA LEU A 313 -9.91 -1.43 -0.62
C LEU A 313 -9.90 -0.28 -1.63
N LEU A 314 -9.89 0.96 -1.14
CA LEU A 314 -9.90 2.14 -2.01
C LEU A 314 -8.61 2.21 -2.85
N VAL A 315 -7.44 1.95 -2.25
CA VAL A 315 -6.16 1.94 -2.96
C VAL A 315 -6.10 0.82 -4.00
N SER A 316 -6.60 -0.38 -3.69
CA SER A 316 -6.67 -1.49 -4.66
C SER A 316 -7.48 -1.08 -5.90
N GLY A 317 -8.63 -0.41 -5.68
CA GLY A 317 -9.45 0.10 -6.78
C GLY A 317 -8.83 1.28 -7.53
N MET A 318 -8.20 2.22 -6.82
CA MET A 318 -7.46 3.32 -7.46
C MET A 318 -6.39 2.79 -8.42
N LEU A 319 -5.59 1.83 -7.97
CA LEU A 319 -4.52 1.24 -8.77
C LEU A 319 -5.09 0.53 -10.01
N GLU A 320 -6.09 -0.34 -9.83
CA GLU A 320 -6.71 -1.05 -10.95
C GLU A 320 -7.21 -0.08 -12.02
N ARG A 321 -7.89 1.00 -11.61
CA ARG A 321 -8.42 2.02 -12.54
C ARG A 321 -7.31 2.86 -13.17
N CYS A 322 -6.20 3.11 -12.48
CA CYS A 322 -5.03 3.75 -13.08
C CYS A 322 -4.38 2.85 -14.16
N LEU A 323 -4.28 1.55 -13.91
CA LEU A 323 -3.76 0.61 -14.92
C LEU A 323 -4.71 0.50 -16.13
N GLU A 324 -6.02 0.57 -15.91
CA GLU A 324 -7.02 0.66 -16.98
C GLU A 324 -6.92 1.98 -17.77
N SER A 325 -6.60 3.08 -17.10
CA SER A 325 -6.31 4.36 -17.74
C SER A 325 -5.13 4.21 -18.69
N ARG A 326 -4.04 3.57 -18.25
CA ARG A 326 -2.83 3.30 -19.03
C ARG A 326 -3.14 2.51 -20.31
N ILE A 327 -3.69 1.30 -20.18
CA ILE A 327 -4.00 0.45 -21.35
C ILE A 327 -5.09 1.06 -22.24
N GLY A 328 -5.93 1.92 -21.67
CA GLY A 328 -6.94 2.69 -22.37
C GLY A 328 -6.43 3.95 -23.06
N GLY A 329 -5.12 4.12 -23.26
CA GLY A 329 -4.51 5.27 -23.92
C GLY A 329 -4.41 6.51 -23.03
N HIS A 330 -4.07 6.30 -21.76
CA HIS A 330 -3.91 7.35 -20.73
C HIS A 330 -5.16 8.22 -20.51
N ARG A 331 -6.36 7.69 -20.77
CA ARG A 331 -7.61 8.44 -20.63
C ARG A 331 -7.97 8.65 -19.16
N ARG A 332 -8.47 9.83 -18.81
CA ARG A 332 -9.08 10.07 -17.51
C ARG A 332 -10.34 9.21 -17.35
N LEU A 333 -10.42 8.44 -16.26
CA LEU A 333 -11.53 7.54 -15.98
C LEU A 333 -12.32 8.05 -14.78
N VAL A 334 -13.65 8.13 -14.89
CA VAL A 334 -14.53 8.32 -13.73
C VAL A 334 -14.71 6.99 -12.99
N THR A 335 -14.88 7.06 -11.67
CA THR A 335 -14.84 5.90 -10.77
C THR A 335 -16.00 5.88 -9.78
N PRO A 336 -17.27 5.87 -10.23
CA PRO A 336 -18.43 5.83 -9.33
C PRO A 336 -18.43 4.64 -8.35
N GLU A 337 -17.78 3.54 -8.72
CA GLU A 337 -17.59 2.35 -7.90
C GLU A 337 -16.64 2.56 -6.71
N LEU A 338 -15.73 3.54 -6.78
CA LEU A 338 -14.77 3.89 -5.72
C LEU A 338 -15.35 4.86 -4.69
N ASN A 339 -16.66 4.77 -4.45
CA ASN A 339 -17.36 5.51 -3.40
C ASN A 339 -17.16 4.86 -2.01
N VAL A 340 -15.90 4.73 -1.59
CA VAL A 340 -15.51 4.13 -0.31
C VAL A 340 -15.24 5.25 0.69
N SER A 341 -16.00 5.28 1.79
CA SER A 341 -15.85 6.29 2.84
C SER A 341 -15.42 5.68 4.17
N TYR A 342 -14.49 6.33 4.86
CA TYR A 342 -14.00 5.91 6.18
C TYR A 342 -13.31 7.06 6.93
N ARG A 343 -13.00 6.82 8.21
CA ARG A 343 -12.23 7.76 9.04
C ARG A 343 -10.83 7.22 9.29
N ALA A 344 -9.85 8.11 9.17
CA ALA A 344 -8.49 7.83 9.60
C ALA A 344 -8.44 7.45 11.09
N PRO A 345 -7.51 6.58 11.52
CA PRO A 345 -7.29 6.31 12.93
C PRO A 345 -6.85 7.59 13.64
N ARG A 346 -7.21 7.72 14.93
CA ARG A 346 -6.92 8.92 15.70
C ARG A 346 -5.41 9.18 15.78
N GLY A 347 -4.67 8.18 16.26
CA GLY A 347 -3.21 8.16 16.22
C GLY A 347 -2.70 7.64 14.88
N SER A 348 -1.62 8.22 14.38
CA SER A 348 -0.91 7.65 13.24
C SER A 348 -0.30 6.29 13.60
N GLN A 349 -0.27 5.37 12.63
CA GLN A 349 0.08 3.97 12.85
C GLN A 349 1.53 3.63 12.48
N PHE A 350 2.37 4.65 12.27
CA PHE A 350 3.76 4.48 11.89
C PHE A 350 4.61 4.04 13.08
N CYS A 351 5.66 3.28 12.79
CA CYS A 351 6.59 2.78 13.79
C CYS A 351 7.33 3.94 14.48
N GLY A 352 7.35 3.94 15.81
CA GLY A 352 7.93 5.04 16.60
C GLY A 352 7.05 6.27 16.74
N ALA A 353 5.75 6.20 16.38
CA ALA A 353 4.79 7.21 16.77
C ALA A 353 4.73 7.32 18.31
N LEU A 354 4.86 8.54 18.84
CA LEU A 354 4.66 8.80 20.26
C LEU A 354 3.18 8.67 20.59
N ALA A 355 2.85 7.91 21.65
CA ALA A 355 1.48 7.63 22.09
C ALA A 355 0.75 8.86 22.62
#